data_AF-A0A6P0JXM5-F1
#
_entry.id   AF-A0A6P0JXM5-F1
#
_cell.length_a   1.000
_cell.length_b   1.000
_cell.length_c   1.000
_cell.angle_alpha   90.00
_cell.angle_beta   90.00
_cell.angle_gamma   90.00
#
_symmetry.space_group_name_H-M   'P 1'
#
loop_
_entity.id
_entity.type
_entity.pdbx_description
1 polymer ?
#
loop_
_entity_poly.entity_id
_entity_poly.type
_entity_poly.pdbx_seq_one_letter_code
_entity_poly.pdbx_strand_id
1 'polypeptide(L)' 'MHILSVHNYYQIRGGEDESCDSEIRLLRDNNHQVSLYHEHNDRINQ' A
#
# COMPACT_ATOMS: atom_id res chain seq x y z
N MET A 1 16.99 0.86 4.63
CA MET A 1 16.78 1.89 3.58
C MET A 1 15.55 2.71 3.94
N HIS A 2 15.38 3.89 3.34
CA HIS A 2 14.18 4.71 3.48
C HIS A 2 13.38 4.57 2.19
N ILE A 3 12.18 4.01 2.27
CA ILE A 3 11.34 3.66 1.12
C ILE A 3 9.99 4.36 1.30
N LEU A 4 9.52 5.02 0.25
CA LEU A 4 8.16 5.53 0.16
C LEU A 4 7.36 4.58 -0.72
N SER A 5 6.36 3.92 -0.13
CA SER A 5 5.35 3.15 -0.86
C SER A 5 4.15 4.06 -1.12
N VAL A 6 3.67 4.06 -2.36
CA VAL A 6 2.52 4.86 -2.82
C VAL A 6 1.47 3.90 -3.35
N HIS A 7 0.27 3.95 -2.77
CA HIS A 7 -0.79 3.00 -3.11
C HIS A 7 -2.16 3.67 -3.24
N ASN A 8 -2.95 3.31 -4.25
CA ASN A 8 -4.34 3.77 -4.37
C ASN A 8 -5.27 2.58 -4.13
N TYR A 9 -5.96 2.56 -2.99
CA TYR A 9 -6.95 1.53 -2.70
C TYR A 9 -8.11 1.60 -3.69
N TYR A 10 -8.48 0.45 -4.24
CA TYR A 10 -9.73 0.30 -4.97
C TYR A 10 -10.94 0.43 -4.02
N GLN A 11 -12.13 0.66 -4.58
CA GLN A 11 -13.37 0.71 -3.80
C GLN A 11 -13.71 -0.64 -3.14
N ILE A 12 -13.26 -1.72 -3.77
CA ILE A 12 -13.41 -3.08 -3.26
C ILE A 12 -12.01 -3.65 -3.16
N ARG A 13 -11.67 -4.17 -1.98
CA ARG A 13 -10.36 -4.75 -1.70
C ARG A 13 -10.03 -5.86 -2.69
N GLY A 14 -8.83 -5.80 -3.27
CA GLY A 14 -8.35 -6.73 -4.28
C GLY A 14 -7.00 -7.35 -3.96
N GLY A 15 -6.52 -8.21 -4.86
CA GLY A 15 -5.22 -8.89 -4.69
C GLY A 15 -4.02 -7.94 -4.71
N GLU A 16 -4.19 -6.74 -5.27
CA GLU A 16 -3.14 -5.74 -5.31
C GLU A 16 -3.01 -5.01 -3.95
N ASP A 17 -4.11 -4.77 -3.23
CA ASP A 17 -4.06 -4.32 -1.83
C ASP A 17 -3.35 -5.34 -0.92
N GLU A 18 -3.64 -6.64 -1.09
CA GLU A 18 -2.95 -7.71 -0.37
C GLU A 18 -1.45 -7.78 -0.69
N SER A 19 -1.10 -7.53 -1.96
CA SER A 19 0.29 -7.52 -2.40
C SER A 19 1.06 -6.33 -1.80
N CYS A 20 0.45 -5.14 -1.78
CA CYS A 20 1.00 -3.96 -1.14
C CYS A 20 1.23 -4.18 0.36
N ASP A 21 0.22 -4.71 1.06
CA ASP A 21 0.31 -5.06 2.48
C ASP A 21 1.47 -6.05 2.75
N SER A 22 1.61 -7.07 1.90
CA SER A 22 2.65 -8.10 2.02
C SER A 22 4.06 -7.55 1.77
N GLU A 23 4.22 -6.69 0.76
CA GLU A 23 5.50 -6.06 0.43
C GLU A 23 5.96 -5.13 1.57
N ILE A 24 5.08 -4.28 2.09
CA ILE A 24 5.40 -3.35 3.18
C ILE A 24 5.84 -4.13 4.43
N ARG A 25 5.14 -5.22 4.75
CA ARG A 25 5.52 -6.11 5.87
C ARG A 25 6.92 -6.68 5.66
N LEU A 26 7.18 -7.29 4.51
CA LEU A 26 8.47 -7.89 4.19
C LEU A 26 9.62 -6.88 4.32
N LEU A 27 9.44 -5.67 3.78
CA LEU A 27 10.48 -4.62 3.84
C LEU A 27 10.72 -4.15 5.28
N ARG A 28 9.67 -3.97 6.08
CA ARG A 28 9.79 -3.58 7.49
C ARG A 28 10.47 -4.66 8.33
N ASP A 29 10.13 -5.93 8.10
CA ASP A 29 10.75 -7.08 8.78
C ASP A 29 12.26 -7.16 8.48
N ASN A 30 12.69 -6.67 7.31
CA ASN A 30 14.10 -6.53 6.94
C ASN A 30 14.74 -5.20 7.41
N ASN A 31 14.20 -4.58 8.47
CA ASN A 31 14.68 -3.33 9.05
C ASN A 31 14.76 -2.16 8.06
N HIS A 32 13.87 -2.11 7.07
CA HIS A 32 13.70 -0.92 6.22
C HIS A 32 12.63 0.01 6.81
N GLN A 33 12.89 1.32 6.72
CA GLN A 33 11.90 2.32 7.09
C GLN A 33 10.99 2.56 5.88
N VAL A 34 9.74 2.10 5.99
CA VAL A 34 8.74 2.22 4.93
C VAL A 34 7.64 3.19 5.34
N SER A 35 7.59 4.32 4.66
CA SER A 35 6.47 5.27 4.74
C SER A 35 5.43 4.90 3.68
N LEU A 36 4.15 4.88 4.04
CA LEU A 36 3.05 4.64 3.12
C LEU A 36 2.29 5.95 2.90
N TYR A 37 2.22 6.39 1.64
CA TYR A 37 1.21 7.35 1.21
C TYR A 37 0.13 6.57 0.47
N HIS A 38 -1.13 6.79 0.84
CA HIS A 38 -2.23 6.12 0.17
C HIS A 38 -3.42 7.05 -0.06
N GLU A 39 -4.18 6.73 -1.10
CA GLU A 39 -5.47 7.34 -1.38
C GLU A 39 -6.54 6.26 -1.55
N HIS A 40 -7.79 6.60 -1.28
CA HIS A 40 -8.93 5.71 -1.51
C HIS A 40 -9.75 6.19 -2.71
N ASN A 41 -10.08 5.25 -3.60
CA ASN A 41 -10.95 5.51 -4.75
C ASN A 41 -12.44 5.60 -4.37
N ASP A 42 -12.78 5.60 -3.08
CA ASP A 42 -14.13 5.77 -2.54
C ASP A 42 -14.86 6.99 -3.12
N ARG A 43 -14.11 8.02 -3.54
CA ARG A 43 -14.65 9.24 -4.18
C ARG A 43 -15.11 9.06 -5.64
N ILE A 44 -14.78 7.96 -6.30
CA ILE A 44 -15.06 7.74 -7.72
C ILE A 44 -16.40 7.02 -7.85
N ASN A 45 -17.47 7.75 -8.14
CA ASN A 45 -18.77 7.17 -8.43
C ASN A 45 -18.98 7.16 -9.95
N GLN A 46 -19.14 5.97 -10.55
CA GLN A 46 -19.48 5.80 -11.97
C GLN A 46 -20.97 5.93 -12.22
#